data_AF-A0A350LW26-F1
#
_entry.id   AF-A0A350LW26-F1
#
_cell.length_a   1.000
_cell.length_b   1.000
_cell.length_c   1.000
_cell.angle_alpha   90.00
_cell.angle_beta   90.00
_cell.angle_gamma   90.00
#
_symmetry.space_group_name_H-M   'P 1'
#
loop_
_entity.id
_entity.type
_entity.pdbx_description
1 polymer ?
#
loop_
_entity_poly.entity_id
_entity_poly.type
_entity_poly.pdbx_seq_one_letter_code
_entity_poly.pdbx_strand_id
1 'polypeptide(L)'
;VRLVTPGTLTEESLLDARRHNFLAAFAEVRGEGALAWVDISTGAFHVMGLGRGRLAAELARLGPRELVVMQGQEADYAEIVSESGAALTTLGAAAFDSAGAETRLCALYGVGTLDAYGAFSRPEIAAMGAIVEWLEITQRGKLPLLRPPVREAQGSAMQIDAATRRSLELTHGPDGRRAGSLLATIDRTVTAGGGRLLERRLSSPSRG
;
A
#
# COMPACT_ATOMS: atom_id res chain seq x y z
N VAL A 1 -16.72 15.42 -12.05
CA VAL A 1 -16.97 13.96 -11.99
C VAL A 1 -15.71 13.19 -11.58
N ARG A 2 -15.46 13.04 -10.27
CA ARG A 2 -14.31 12.29 -9.71
C ARG A 2 -14.25 10.87 -10.31
N LEU A 3 -13.07 10.35 -10.63
CA LEU A 3 -12.92 8.94 -11.01
C LEU A 3 -12.85 8.11 -9.72
N VAL A 4 -13.76 7.14 -9.59
CA VAL A 4 -13.80 6.27 -8.40
C VAL A 4 -13.13 4.95 -8.76
N THR A 5 -12.10 4.59 -8.01
CA THR A 5 -11.37 3.32 -8.15
C THR A 5 -11.33 2.60 -6.80
N PRO A 6 -11.13 1.27 -6.76
CA PRO A 6 -11.17 0.52 -5.49
C PRO A 6 -10.25 1.10 -4.42
N GLY A 7 -9.01 1.43 -4.78
CA GLY A 7 -8.01 2.00 -3.88
C GLY A 7 -8.25 3.45 -3.51
N THR A 8 -9.22 4.13 -4.14
CA THR A 8 -9.50 5.58 -3.93
C THR A 8 -10.87 5.88 -3.33
N LEU A 9 -11.59 4.85 -2.91
CA LEU A 9 -12.85 4.95 -2.17
C LEU A 9 -12.63 5.57 -0.78
N THR A 10 -13.36 6.65 -0.53
CA THR A 10 -13.38 7.39 0.76
C THR A 10 -14.76 7.37 1.42
N GLU A 11 -15.79 6.91 0.72
CA GLU A 11 -17.17 6.88 1.18
C GLU A 11 -17.43 5.66 2.09
N GLU A 12 -17.82 5.91 3.33
CA GLU A 12 -17.95 4.90 4.39
C GLU A 12 -19.01 3.82 4.09
N SER A 13 -20.00 4.14 3.25
CA SER A 13 -21.05 3.20 2.79
C SER A 13 -20.55 2.15 1.79
N LEU A 14 -19.42 2.41 1.12
CA LEU A 14 -18.80 1.52 0.13
C LEU A 14 -17.55 0.80 0.68
N LEU A 15 -17.09 1.21 1.87
CA LEU A 15 -15.95 0.62 2.55
C LEU A 15 -16.45 -0.53 3.42
N ASP A 16 -15.85 -1.71 3.27
CA ASP A 16 -15.89 -2.71 4.32
C ASP A 16 -15.14 -2.11 5.52
N ALA A 17 -15.88 -1.63 6.52
CA ALA A 17 -15.37 -0.81 7.63
C ALA A 17 -14.18 -1.46 8.38
N ARG A 18 -13.96 -2.75 8.18
CA ARG A 18 -12.97 -3.58 8.87
C ARG A 18 -11.76 -3.98 8.05
N ARG A 19 -11.64 -3.62 6.77
CA ARG A 19 -10.43 -3.88 5.95
C ARG A 19 -9.75 -2.57 5.54
N HIS A 20 -8.43 -2.58 5.45
CA HIS A 20 -7.70 -1.44 4.90
C HIS A 20 -8.03 -1.23 3.42
N ASN A 21 -8.18 0.03 3.01
CA ASN A 21 -8.32 0.39 1.60
C ASN A 21 -7.00 0.99 1.09
N PHE A 22 -5.95 0.16 1.05
CA PHE A 22 -4.66 0.63 0.56
C PHE A 22 -4.66 0.73 -0.96
N LEU A 23 -4.22 1.87 -1.46
CA LEU A 23 -3.70 2.04 -2.81
C LEU A 23 -2.19 1.79 -2.74
N ALA A 24 -1.68 0.90 -3.59
CA ALA A 24 -0.26 0.59 -3.69
C ALA A 24 0.30 0.91 -5.08
N ALA A 25 1.60 1.13 -5.17
CA ALA A 25 2.33 1.24 -6.43
C ALA A 25 3.67 0.51 -6.33
N PHE A 26 4.01 -0.24 -7.37
CA PHE A 26 5.29 -0.94 -7.47
C PHE A 26 6.12 -0.33 -8.61
N ALA A 27 7.38 -0.02 -8.31
CA ALA A 27 8.31 0.57 -9.28
C ALA A 27 9.63 -0.19 -9.30
N GLU A 28 10.18 -0.38 -10.50
CA GLU A 28 11.54 -0.89 -10.69
C GLU A 28 12.39 0.15 -11.41
N VAL A 29 13.58 0.43 -10.87
CA VAL A 29 14.55 1.35 -11.45
C VAL A 29 15.91 0.66 -11.46
N ARG A 30 16.43 0.40 -12.66
CA ARG A 30 17.76 -0.23 -12.87
C ARG A 30 17.93 -1.58 -12.12
N GLY A 31 16.86 -2.38 -12.05
CA GLY A 31 16.88 -3.71 -11.41
C GLY A 31 16.64 -3.69 -9.90
N GLU A 32 16.48 -2.52 -9.29
CA GLU A 32 16.02 -2.39 -7.90
C GLU A 32 14.54 -2.03 -7.86
N GLY A 33 13.78 -2.67 -6.96
CA GLY A 33 12.35 -2.45 -6.82
C GLY A 33 11.97 -1.76 -5.52
N ALA A 34 10.80 -1.14 -5.49
CA ALA A 34 10.16 -0.62 -4.28
C ALA A 34 8.64 -0.69 -4.37
N LEU A 35 8.02 -0.84 -3.20
CA LEU A 35 6.58 -0.80 -3.00
C LEU A 35 6.24 0.41 -2.14
N ALA A 36 5.36 1.27 -2.63
CA ALA A 36 4.77 2.36 -1.86
C ALA A 36 3.27 2.11 -1.69
N TRP A 37 2.68 2.52 -0.56
CA TRP A 37 1.25 2.39 -0.35
C TRP A 37 0.71 3.47 0.58
N VAL A 38 -0.56 3.80 0.38
CA VAL A 38 -1.27 4.85 1.09
C VAL A 38 -2.62 4.37 1.59
N ASP A 39 -2.96 4.74 2.82
CA ASP A 39 -4.35 4.74 3.30
C ASP A 39 -4.91 6.15 3.17
N ILE A 40 -5.73 6.35 2.13
CA ILE A 40 -6.33 7.65 1.79
C ILE A 40 -7.21 8.18 2.91
N SER A 41 -7.85 7.30 3.69
CA SER A 41 -8.73 7.70 4.79
C SER A 41 -7.97 8.30 5.97
N THR A 42 -6.71 7.92 6.16
CA THR A 42 -5.87 8.40 7.27
C THR A 42 -4.65 9.20 6.82
N GLY A 43 -4.42 9.32 5.52
CA GLY A 43 -3.22 9.88 4.93
C GLY A 43 -1.94 9.12 5.28
N ALA A 44 -2.02 7.89 5.82
CA ALA A 44 -0.82 7.12 6.13
C ALA A 44 -0.09 6.79 4.82
N PHE A 45 1.19 7.13 4.71
CA PHE A 45 1.98 6.88 3.51
C PHE A 45 3.26 6.15 3.90
N HIS A 46 3.48 5.01 3.27
CA HIS A 46 4.58 4.11 3.56
C HIS A 46 5.31 3.73 2.28
N VAL A 47 6.60 3.41 2.42
CA VAL A 47 7.42 2.91 1.31
C VAL A 47 8.44 1.90 1.82
N MET A 48 8.76 0.90 1.00
CA MET A 48 9.85 -0.03 1.25
C MET A 48 10.58 -0.38 -0.04
N GLY A 49 11.91 -0.46 0.00
CA GLY A 49 12.66 -1.18 -1.01
C GLY A 49 12.24 -2.65 -1.03
N LEU A 50 11.90 -3.19 -2.20
CA LEU A 50 11.34 -4.52 -2.37
C LEU A 50 11.65 -5.04 -3.78
N GLY A 51 12.42 -6.12 -3.88
CA GLY A 51 12.59 -6.79 -5.18
C GLY A 51 11.32 -7.52 -5.62
N ARG A 52 11.12 -7.65 -6.94
CA ARG A 52 9.94 -8.30 -7.56
C ARG A 52 9.60 -9.67 -6.97
N GLY A 53 10.59 -10.50 -6.69
CA GLY A 53 10.39 -11.84 -6.11
C GLY A 53 9.74 -11.85 -4.71
N ARG A 54 9.69 -10.71 -4.01
CA ARG A 54 9.02 -10.57 -2.71
C ARG A 54 7.67 -9.85 -2.78
N LEU A 55 7.27 -9.37 -3.97
CA LEU A 55 6.06 -8.59 -4.14
C LEU A 55 4.80 -9.37 -3.71
N ALA A 56 4.66 -10.63 -4.13
CA ALA A 56 3.50 -11.45 -3.78
C ALA A 56 3.30 -11.57 -2.25
N ALA A 57 4.38 -11.79 -1.50
CA ALA A 57 4.33 -11.89 -0.05
C ALA A 57 3.92 -10.58 0.63
N GLU A 58 4.38 -9.44 0.11
CA GLU A 58 4.00 -8.12 0.64
C GLU A 58 2.57 -7.73 0.25
N LEU A 59 2.10 -8.03 -0.96
CA LEU A 59 0.70 -7.81 -1.33
C LEU A 59 -0.24 -8.66 -0.47
N ALA A 60 0.11 -9.92 -0.20
CA ALA A 60 -0.64 -10.77 0.72
C ALA A 60 -0.64 -10.24 2.16
N ARG A 61 0.44 -9.57 2.60
CA ARG A 61 0.53 -8.93 3.92
C ARG A 61 -0.34 -7.69 4.02
N LEU A 62 -0.23 -6.81 3.02
CA LEU A 62 -0.86 -5.50 3.02
C LEU A 62 -2.34 -5.57 2.64
N GLY A 63 -2.71 -6.52 1.77
CA GLY A 63 -4.05 -6.64 1.21
C GLY A 63 -4.54 -5.36 0.52
N PRO A 64 -3.77 -4.75 -0.41
CA PRO A 64 -4.23 -3.55 -1.09
C PRO A 64 -5.45 -3.83 -1.96
N ARG A 65 -6.24 -2.79 -2.23
CA ARG A 65 -7.39 -2.89 -3.14
C ARG A 65 -7.02 -2.58 -4.57
N GLU A 66 -5.89 -1.92 -4.78
CA GLU A 66 -5.43 -1.48 -6.08
C GLU A 66 -3.90 -1.42 -6.08
N LEU A 67 -3.28 -1.99 -7.11
CA LEU A 67 -1.85 -1.88 -7.38
C LEU A 67 -1.65 -1.15 -8.71
N VAL A 68 -0.91 -0.05 -8.65
CA VAL A 68 -0.48 0.72 -9.83
C VAL A 68 0.90 0.24 -10.27
N VAL A 69 1.04 -0.10 -11.55
CA VAL A 69 2.31 -0.47 -12.18
C VAL A 69 2.54 0.35 -13.46
N MET A 70 3.74 0.28 -14.02
CA MET A 70 4.04 0.97 -15.27
C MET A 70 3.30 0.31 -16.44
N GLN A 71 2.73 1.11 -17.32
CA GLN A 71 2.11 0.64 -18.56
C GLN A 71 3.12 -0.16 -19.40
N GLY A 72 2.68 -1.30 -19.93
CA GLY A 72 3.53 -2.26 -20.62
C GLY A 72 4.09 -3.37 -19.72
N GLN A 73 3.86 -3.29 -18.40
CA GLN A 73 4.24 -4.33 -17.43
C GLN A 73 3.02 -5.08 -16.86
N GLU A 74 1.84 -4.97 -17.47
CA GLU A 74 0.61 -5.59 -16.95
C GLU A 74 0.75 -7.11 -16.83
N ALA A 75 1.24 -7.76 -17.89
CA ALA A 75 1.41 -9.20 -17.94
C ALA A 75 2.41 -9.71 -16.89
N ASP A 76 3.39 -8.89 -16.54
CA ASP A 76 4.42 -9.20 -15.54
C ASP A 76 3.86 -9.35 -14.11
N TYR A 77 2.73 -8.69 -13.82
CA TYR A 77 2.17 -8.61 -12.48
C TYR A 77 0.75 -9.16 -12.36
N ALA A 78 0.08 -9.44 -13.49
CA ALA A 78 -1.33 -9.84 -13.53
C ALA A 78 -1.67 -11.01 -12.59
N GLU A 79 -0.87 -12.08 -12.60
CA GLU A 79 -1.09 -13.25 -11.76
C GLU A 79 -0.97 -12.90 -10.26
N ILE A 80 0.15 -12.30 -9.86
CA ILE A 80 0.43 -11.92 -8.47
C ILE A 80 -0.62 -10.94 -7.93
N VAL A 81 -1.08 -9.99 -8.76
CA VAL A 81 -2.11 -9.02 -8.36
C VAL A 81 -3.47 -9.71 -8.22
N SER A 82 -3.84 -10.58 -9.16
CA SER A 82 -5.08 -11.36 -9.12
C SER A 82 -5.15 -12.23 -7.86
N GLU A 83 -4.07 -12.93 -7.51
CA GLU A 83 -3.99 -13.76 -6.29
C GLU A 83 -4.14 -12.93 -5.00
N SER A 84 -3.68 -11.68 -4.99
CA SER A 84 -3.84 -10.78 -3.85
C SER A 84 -5.28 -10.25 -3.70
N GLY A 85 -6.11 -10.35 -4.75
CA GLY A 85 -7.45 -9.79 -4.80
C GLY A 85 -7.50 -8.27 -5.02
N ALA A 86 -6.38 -7.67 -5.43
CA ALA A 86 -6.30 -6.25 -5.80
C ALA A 86 -6.67 -6.04 -7.27
N ALA A 87 -7.12 -4.83 -7.61
CA ALA A 87 -7.22 -4.40 -8.99
C ALA A 87 -5.82 -4.05 -9.54
N LEU A 88 -5.54 -4.42 -10.78
CA LEU A 88 -4.34 -3.98 -11.50
C LEU A 88 -4.65 -2.72 -12.30
N THR A 89 -3.81 -1.71 -12.14
CA THR A 89 -3.96 -0.41 -12.80
C THR A 89 -2.61 0.04 -13.36
N THR A 90 -2.61 0.80 -14.45
CA THR A 90 -1.38 1.30 -15.05
C THR A 90 -1.32 2.79 -15.24
N LEU A 91 -0.09 3.30 -15.14
CA LEU A 91 0.28 4.67 -15.47
C LEU A 91 1.44 4.67 -16.47
N GLY A 92 1.52 5.73 -17.28
CA GLY A 92 2.62 5.91 -18.22
C GLY A 92 3.97 6.04 -17.50
N ALA A 93 5.07 5.76 -18.22
CA ALA A 93 6.42 5.71 -17.66
C ALA A 93 6.85 6.99 -16.91
N ALA A 94 6.34 8.16 -17.32
CA ALA A 94 6.64 9.44 -16.66
C ALA A 94 6.18 9.49 -15.18
N ALA A 95 5.13 8.75 -14.81
CA ALA A 95 4.68 8.66 -13.41
C ALA A 95 5.68 7.95 -12.49
N PHE A 96 6.57 7.13 -13.07
CA PHE A 96 7.57 6.34 -12.38
C PHE A 96 8.99 6.89 -12.58
N ASP A 97 9.15 8.06 -13.22
CA ASP A 97 10.45 8.72 -13.29
C ASP A 97 10.82 9.31 -11.92
N SER A 98 11.95 8.86 -11.36
CA SER A 98 12.35 9.26 -10.01
C SER A 98 12.60 10.76 -9.85
N ALA A 99 13.11 11.44 -10.89
CA ALA A 99 13.41 12.88 -10.81
C ALA A 99 12.12 13.73 -10.85
N GLY A 100 11.20 13.39 -11.75
CA GLY A 100 9.86 13.98 -11.78
C GLY A 100 9.07 13.69 -10.51
N ALA A 101 9.15 12.46 -9.99
CA ALA A 101 8.51 12.05 -8.74
C ALA A 101 9.04 12.83 -7.53
N GLU A 102 10.35 13.07 -7.43
CA GLU A 102 10.95 13.88 -6.36
C GLU A 102 10.39 15.30 -6.38
N THR A 103 10.35 15.94 -7.56
CA THR A 103 9.77 17.27 -7.73
C THR A 103 8.32 17.32 -7.25
N ARG A 104 7.52 16.31 -7.61
CA ARG A 104 6.10 16.22 -7.21
C ARG A 104 5.92 16.03 -5.71
N LEU A 105 6.73 15.17 -5.09
CA LEU A 105 6.68 14.93 -3.64
C LEU A 105 7.11 16.18 -2.86
N CYS A 106 8.16 16.88 -3.32
CA CYS A 106 8.57 18.15 -2.72
C CYS A 106 7.45 19.20 -2.82
N ALA A 107 6.79 19.32 -3.97
CA ALA A 107 5.64 20.21 -4.15
C ALA A 107 4.45 19.83 -3.24
N LEU A 108 4.15 18.54 -3.12
CA LEU A 108 3.09 18.03 -2.23
C LEU A 108 3.30 18.44 -0.78
N TYR A 109 4.54 18.35 -0.28
CA TYR A 109 4.86 18.64 1.12
C TYR A 109 5.32 20.09 1.37
N GLY A 110 5.51 20.90 0.31
CA GLY A 110 6.00 22.27 0.43
C GLY A 110 7.45 22.35 0.93
N VAL A 111 8.30 21.39 0.55
CA VAL A 111 9.71 21.29 0.97
C VAL A 111 10.65 21.41 -0.23
N GLY A 112 11.91 21.79 0.01
CA GLY A 112 12.93 21.84 -1.04
C GLY A 112 13.56 20.47 -1.36
N THR A 113 13.62 19.58 -0.37
CA THR A 113 14.13 18.20 -0.49
C THR A 113 13.36 17.28 0.43
N LEU A 114 13.43 15.96 0.20
CA LEU A 114 12.81 14.94 1.05
C LEU A 114 13.67 14.53 2.25
N ASP A 115 14.85 15.13 2.43
CA ASP A 115 15.84 14.74 3.45
C ASP A 115 15.27 14.79 4.88
N ALA A 116 14.33 15.71 5.13
CA ALA A 116 13.64 15.84 6.41
C ALA A 116 12.77 14.62 6.76
N TYR A 117 12.41 13.79 5.77
CA TYR A 117 11.57 12.60 5.93
C TYR A 117 12.37 11.30 5.81
N GLY A 118 13.53 11.35 5.15
CA GLY A 118 14.47 10.25 5.10
C GLY A 118 15.26 10.19 3.80
N ALA A 119 16.30 9.36 3.79
CA ALA A 119 17.04 9.04 2.57
C ALA A 119 16.31 7.91 1.82
N PHE A 120 15.60 8.28 0.75
CA PHE A 120 14.89 7.35 -0.12
C PHE A 120 15.71 7.01 -1.36
N SER A 121 15.63 5.75 -1.80
CA SER A 121 16.24 5.33 -3.05
C SER A 121 15.41 5.75 -4.25
N ARG A 122 16.01 5.69 -5.45
CA ARG A 122 15.31 6.01 -6.71
C ARG A 122 14.02 5.22 -6.94
N PRO A 123 13.97 3.88 -6.75
CA PRO A 123 12.71 3.15 -6.89
C PRO A 123 11.69 3.53 -5.80
N GLU A 124 12.12 3.83 -4.58
CA GLU A 124 11.22 4.28 -3.50
C GLU A 124 10.55 5.61 -3.88
N ILE A 125 11.33 6.57 -4.38
CA ILE A 125 10.82 7.86 -4.88
C ILE A 125 9.86 7.65 -6.06
N ALA A 126 10.23 6.80 -7.02
CA ALA A 126 9.39 6.49 -8.18
C ALA A 126 8.03 5.90 -7.79
N ALA A 127 8.02 4.92 -6.88
CA ALA A 127 6.79 4.28 -6.39
C ALA A 127 5.89 5.30 -5.65
N MET A 128 6.49 6.15 -4.80
CA MET A 128 5.74 7.21 -4.12
C MET A 128 5.18 8.24 -5.10
N GLY A 129 5.95 8.65 -6.11
CA GLY A 129 5.49 9.57 -7.15
C GLY A 129 4.31 9.03 -7.94
N ALA A 130 4.32 7.73 -8.28
CA ALA A 130 3.22 7.08 -8.97
C ALA A 130 1.92 7.07 -8.13
N ILE A 131 2.01 6.88 -6.81
CA ILE A 131 0.86 7.05 -5.90
C ILE A 131 0.29 8.46 -6.01
N VAL A 132 1.14 9.48 -5.94
CA VAL A 132 0.68 10.87 -5.96
C VAL A 132 0.04 11.23 -7.31
N GLU A 133 0.66 10.86 -8.44
CA GLU A 133 0.07 11.04 -9.78
C GLU A 133 -1.29 10.35 -9.87
N TRP A 134 -1.43 9.11 -9.39
CA TRP A 134 -2.71 8.41 -9.44
C TRP A 134 -3.78 9.07 -8.58
N LEU A 135 -3.41 9.56 -7.40
CA LEU A 135 -4.32 10.31 -6.54
C LEU A 135 -4.73 11.66 -7.17
N GLU A 136 -3.83 12.34 -7.88
CA GLU A 136 -4.15 13.58 -8.59
C GLU A 136 -5.18 13.34 -9.70
N ILE A 137 -5.00 12.27 -10.48
CA ILE A 137 -5.93 11.85 -11.53
C ILE A 137 -7.29 11.48 -10.94
N THR A 138 -7.31 10.61 -9.93
CA THR A 138 -8.55 10.07 -9.37
C THR A 138 -9.32 11.10 -8.56
N GLN A 139 -8.64 11.91 -7.75
CA GLN A 139 -9.25 12.95 -6.90
C GLN A 139 -9.44 14.30 -7.60
N ARG A 140 -9.11 14.42 -8.90
CA ARG A 140 -9.17 15.67 -9.67
C ARG A 140 -8.44 16.83 -9.00
N GLY A 141 -7.21 16.57 -8.54
CA GLY A 141 -6.36 17.57 -7.88
C GLY A 141 -6.76 17.94 -6.45
N LYS A 142 -7.83 17.37 -5.89
CA LYS A 142 -8.17 17.50 -4.46
C LYS A 142 -7.56 16.37 -3.66
N LEU A 143 -6.23 16.36 -3.59
CA LEU A 143 -5.50 15.35 -2.84
C LEU A 143 -5.94 15.36 -1.36
N PRO A 144 -6.14 14.18 -0.74
CA PRO A 144 -6.26 14.11 0.71
C PRO A 144 -4.95 14.59 1.35
N LEU A 145 -5.00 14.99 2.62
CA LEU A 145 -3.78 15.26 3.37
C LEU A 145 -2.98 13.96 3.50
N LEU A 146 -1.86 13.88 2.79
CA LEU A 146 -0.90 12.81 2.93
C LEU A 146 0.09 13.18 4.03
N ARG A 147 0.28 12.30 5.01
CA ARG A 147 1.33 12.46 6.02
C ARG A 147 2.69 12.16 5.37
N PRO A 148 3.79 12.70 5.92
CA PRO A 148 5.13 12.39 5.45
C PRO A 148 5.38 10.87 5.34
N PRO A 149 6.08 10.41 4.29
CA PRO A 149 6.24 9.00 4.03
C PRO A 149 7.15 8.35 5.09
N VAL A 150 6.73 7.17 5.57
CA VAL A 150 7.52 6.35 6.49
C VAL A 150 8.19 5.23 5.72
N ARG A 151 9.53 5.18 5.79
CA ARG A 151 10.31 4.09 5.22
C ARG A 151 10.26 2.87 6.12
N GLU A 152 9.69 1.77 5.63
CA GLU A 152 9.68 0.48 6.34
C GLU A 152 10.96 -0.31 6.02
N ALA A 153 11.68 -0.73 7.06
CA ALA A 153 12.86 -1.56 6.88
C ALA A 153 12.48 -3.00 6.50
N GLN A 154 13.24 -3.60 5.58
CA GLN A 154 13.10 -5.01 5.26
C GLN A 154 13.32 -5.86 6.53
N GLY A 155 12.27 -6.52 7.02
CA GLY A 155 12.33 -7.40 8.19
C GLY A 155 12.04 -6.77 9.55
N SER A 156 11.59 -5.51 9.60
CA SER A 156 11.15 -4.83 10.85
C SER A 156 9.86 -5.40 11.46
N ALA A 157 9.04 -6.07 10.65
CA ALA A 157 7.98 -6.95 11.11
C ALA A 157 8.51 -8.40 11.22
N MET A 158 8.07 -9.14 12.24
CA MET A 158 8.25 -10.60 12.29
C MET A 158 7.71 -11.19 10.99
N GLN A 159 8.58 -11.84 10.21
CA GLN A 159 8.18 -12.48 8.96
C GLN A 159 7.46 -13.77 9.29
N ILE A 160 6.14 -13.68 9.42
CA ILE A 160 5.26 -14.84 9.35
C ILE A 160 4.99 -15.06 7.85
N ASP A 161 5.49 -16.14 7.29
CA ASP A 161 5.24 -16.49 5.90
C ASP A 161 3.74 -16.75 5.64
N ALA A 162 3.32 -16.71 4.37
CA ALA A 162 1.91 -16.78 4.01
C ALA A 162 1.23 -18.13 4.36
N ALA A 163 2.00 -19.22 4.47
CA ALA A 163 1.48 -20.52 4.90
C ALA A 163 1.27 -20.53 6.43
N THR A 164 2.21 -19.95 7.17
CA THR A 164 2.12 -19.78 8.62
C THR A 164 1.00 -18.79 8.98
N ARG A 165 0.81 -17.69 8.26
CA ARG A 165 -0.32 -16.76 8.50
C ARG A 165 -1.69 -17.41 8.26
N ARG A 166 -1.80 -18.24 7.21
CA ARG A 166 -3.02 -19.03 6.95
C ARG A 166 -3.24 -20.09 8.04
N SER A 167 -2.19 -20.79 8.45
CA SER A 167 -2.28 -21.82 9.51
C SER A 167 -2.61 -21.22 10.89
N LEU A 168 -2.16 -19.99 11.15
CA LEU A 168 -2.45 -19.28 12.40
C LEU A 168 -3.81 -18.55 12.40
N GLU A 169 -4.51 -18.52 11.25
CA GLU A 169 -5.83 -17.91 11.10
C GLU A 169 -5.92 -16.50 11.69
N LEU A 170 -4.86 -15.68 11.47
CA LEU A 170 -4.69 -14.42 12.20
C LEU A 170 -5.82 -13.43 11.94
N THR A 171 -6.18 -13.24 10.67
CA THR A 171 -7.22 -12.27 10.23
C THR A 171 -8.42 -12.93 9.56
N HIS A 172 -8.25 -14.16 9.05
CA HIS A 172 -9.29 -14.96 8.40
C HIS A 172 -9.17 -16.42 8.84
N GLY A 173 -10.30 -17.08 9.07
CA GLY A 173 -10.40 -18.51 9.35
C GLY A 173 -10.24 -19.36 8.09
N PRO A 174 -10.44 -20.69 8.20
CA PRO A 174 -10.08 -21.64 7.15
C PRO A 174 -11.01 -21.57 5.94
N ASP A 175 -12.22 -21.00 6.10
CA ASP A 175 -13.18 -20.72 5.02
C ASP A 175 -12.93 -19.34 4.35
N GLY A 176 -11.84 -18.66 4.71
CA GLY A 176 -11.48 -17.34 4.20
C GLY A 176 -12.33 -16.21 4.77
N ARG A 177 -13.20 -16.48 5.76
CA ARG A 177 -14.00 -15.44 6.42
C ARG A 177 -13.30 -14.94 7.68
N ARG A 178 -13.66 -13.73 8.11
CA ARG A 178 -13.16 -13.19 9.38
C ARG A 178 -13.63 -14.02 10.58
N ALA A 179 -14.85 -14.59 10.51
CA ALA A 179 -15.38 -15.44 11.57
C ALA A 179 -14.47 -16.67 11.77
N GLY A 180 -14.14 -16.98 13.01
CA GLY A 180 -13.20 -18.06 13.35
C GLY A 180 -11.73 -17.65 13.45
N SER A 181 -11.35 -16.44 12.99
CA SER A 181 -9.98 -15.94 13.11
C SER A 181 -9.62 -15.43 14.51
N LEU A 182 -8.32 -15.37 14.83
CA LEU A 182 -7.81 -14.72 16.04
C LEU A 182 -8.30 -13.27 16.16
N LEU A 183 -8.24 -12.51 15.06
CA LEU A 183 -8.72 -11.13 15.02
C LEU A 183 -10.20 -11.02 15.42
N ALA A 184 -11.06 -11.93 14.95
CA ALA A 184 -12.47 -11.93 15.35
C ALA A 184 -12.67 -12.22 16.85
N THR A 185 -11.78 -12.99 17.47
CA THR A 185 -11.82 -13.29 18.91
C THR A 185 -11.38 -12.10 19.76
N ILE A 186 -10.34 -11.38 19.34
CA ILE A 186 -9.71 -10.35 20.17
C ILE A 186 -10.13 -8.91 19.85
N ASP A 187 -10.76 -8.67 18.71
CA ASP A 187 -11.23 -7.33 18.34
C ASP A 187 -12.42 -6.88 19.20
N ARG A 188 -12.11 -6.08 20.22
CA ARG A 188 -13.07 -5.39 21.11
C ARG A 188 -13.08 -3.88 20.87
N THR A 189 -12.58 -3.44 19.73
CA THR A 189 -12.46 -2.01 19.43
C THR A 189 -13.84 -1.39 19.19
N VAL A 190 -14.05 -0.18 19.72
CA VAL A 190 -15.34 0.54 19.61
C VAL A 190 -15.35 1.52 18.43
N THR A 191 -14.24 1.63 17.70
CA THR A 191 -14.12 2.47 16.50
C THR A 191 -13.53 1.67 15.35
N ALA A 192 -13.97 1.97 14.12
CA ALA A 192 -13.44 1.33 12.92
C ALA A 192 -11.92 1.55 12.75
N GLY A 193 -11.43 2.74 13.12
CA GLY A 193 -10.00 3.04 13.12
C GLY A 193 -9.19 2.18 14.10
N GLY A 194 -9.77 1.87 15.27
CA GLY A 194 -9.16 0.96 16.25
C GLY A 194 -9.04 -0.46 15.72
N GLY A 195 -10.10 -0.97 15.08
CA GLY A 195 -10.11 -2.32 14.51
C GLY A 195 -9.06 -2.49 13.40
N ARG A 196 -8.94 -1.49 12.51
CA ARG A 196 -7.90 -1.43 11.49
C ARG A 196 -6.50 -1.40 12.09
N LEU A 197 -6.27 -0.60 13.14
CA LEU A 197 -4.98 -0.57 13.83
C LEU A 197 -4.60 -1.92 14.46
N LEU A 198 -5.58 -2.61 15.06
CA LEU A 198 -5.39 -3.92 15.66
C LEU A 198 -5.06 -4.99 14.61
N GLU A 199 -5.81 -5.03 13.51
CA GLU A 199 -5.53 -5.92 12.37
C GLU A 199 -4.11 -5.71 11.83
N ARG A 200 -3.71 -4.45 11.62
CA ARG A 200 -2.35 -4.12 11.16
C ARG A 200 -1.27 -4.67 12.11
N ARG A 201 -1.47 -4.54 13.42
CA ARG A 201 -0.51 -5.04 14.43
C ARG A 201 -0.41 -6.56 14.44
N LEU A 202 -1.54 -7.26 14.30
CA LEU A 202 -1.55 -8.72 14.17
C LEU A 202 -0.84 -9.19 12.88
N SER A 203 -1.08 -8.49 11.77
CA SER A 203 -0.50 -8.83 10.46
C SER A 203 0.98 -8.44 10.32
N SER A 204 1.49 -7.59 11.21
CA SER A 204 2.89 -7.10 11.20
C SER A 204 3.41 -6.89 12.63
N PRO A 205 3.66 -7.97 13.40
CA PRO A 205 4.15 -7.88 14.76
C PRO A 205 5.54 -7.23 14.78
N SER A 206 5.77 -6.27 15.68
CA SER A 206 7.11 -5.71 15.90
C SER A 206 8.04 -6.76 16.49
N ARG A 207 9.32 -6.76 16.09
CA ARG A 207 10.35 -7.49 16.84
C ARG A 207 10.55 -6.79 18.20
N GLY A 208 10.36 -7.53 19.29
CA GLY A 208 10.73 -7.09 20.64
C GLY A 208 12.24 -7.08 20.84
#